data_AF-A0A6I5HGM4-F1
#
_entry.id   AF-A0A6I5HGM4-F1
#
_cell.length_a   1.000
_cell.length_b   1.000
_cell.length_c   1.000
_cell.angle_alpha   90.00
_cell.angle_beta   90.00
_cell.angle_gamma   90.00
#
_symmetry.space_group_name_H-M   'P 1'
#
loop_
_entity.id
_entity.type
_entity.pdbx_description
1 polymer ?
#
loop_
_entity_poly.entity_id
_entity_poly.type
_entity_poly.pdbx_seq_one_letter_code
_entity_poly.pdbx_strand_id
1 'polypeptide(L)'
;MPAYVIAHLQESAPHPEIAEYIERITDTFEPYGGRFLVHAAQHEVKEGAWPGHVVVISFPSMDAARTWWDSPAYQELAPLRSRHIEGDIILVPGVPEDYDAADTGRAMRESLPAG
;
A
#
# COMPACT_ATOMS: atom_id res chain seq x y z
N MET A 1 10.02 -9.92 -8.39
CA MET A 1 10.21 -8.64 -7.67
C MET A 1 9.06 -8.51 -6.68
N PRO A 2 9.32 -8.03 -5.46
CA PRO A 2 8.25 -7.78 -4.49
C PRO A 2 7.26 -6.76 -5.04
N ALA A 3 6.06 -6.73 -4.47
CA ALA A 3 5.07 -5.69 -4.72
C ALA A 3 4.58 -5.12 -3.40
N TYR A 4 4.07 -3.90 -3.46
CA TYR A 4 3.59 -3.18 -2.29
C TYR A 4 2.17 -2.68 -2.52
N VAL A 5 1.35 -2.85 -1.49
CA VAL A 5 0.11 -2.12 -1.34
C VAL A 5 0.41 -0.97 -0.41
N ILE A 6 0.21 0.25 -0.89
CA ILE A 6 0.41 1.48 -0.11
C ILE A 6 -0.94 2.15 0.02
N ALA A 7 -1.38 2.40 1.25
CA ALA A 7 -2.58 3.14 1.55
C ALA A 7 -2.25 4.43 2.29
N HIS A 8 -2.69 5.56 1.75
CA HIS A 8 -2.77 6.84 2.44
C HIS A 8 -4.21 7.04 2.91
N LEU A 9 -4.43 6.88 4.21
CA LEU A 9 -5.75 6.89 4.84
C LEU A 9 -5.93 8.19 5.62
N GLN A 10 -6.99 8.96 5.37
CA GLN A 10 -7.25 10.19 6.10
C GLN A 10 -7.62 9.91 7.56
N GLU A 11 -7.52 10.94 8.41
CA GLU A 11 -7.99 10.83 9.80
C GLU A 11 -9.49 10.55 9.85
N SER A 12 -9.89 9.62 10.71
CA SER A 12 -11.29 9.28 10.93
C SER A 12 -11.56 9.12 12.42
N ALA A 13 -12.80 9.39 12.83
CA ALA A 13 -13.23 9.05 14.18
C ALA A 13 -13.17 7.52 14.39
N PRO A 14 -12.89 7.04 15.62
CA PRO A 14 -12.98 5.61 15.93
C PRO A 14 -14.37 5.05 15.58
N HIS A 15 -14.41 3.88 14.96
CA HIS A 15 -15.66 3.22 14.56
C HIS A 15 -15.57 1.70 14.73
N PRO A 16 -16.62 1.01 15.20
CA PRO A 16 -16.60 -0.46 15.40
C PRO A 16 -16.25 -1.25 14.13
N GLU A 17 -16.77 -0.84 12.96
CA GLU A 17 -16.44 -1.52 11.69
C GLU A 17 -14.96 -1.35 11.31
N ILE A 18 -14.33 -0.22 11.65
CA ILE A 18 -12.89 -0.04 11.42
C ILE A 18 -12.10 -1.00 12.32
N ALA A 19 -12.51 -1.15 13.59
CA ALA A 19 -11.88 -2.10 14.50
C ALA A 19 -12.00 -3.54 13.98
N GLU A 20 -13.19 -3.96 13.57
CA GLU A 20 -13.42 -5.28 12.97
C GLU A 20 -12.59 -5.49 11.69
N TYR A 21 -12.48 -4.47 10.84
CA TYR A 21 -11.60 -4.51 9.67
C TYR A 21 -10.14 -4.78 10.06
N ILE A 22 -9.61 -4.04 11.03
CA ILE A 22 -8.21 -4.16 11.49
C ILE A 22 -7.96 -5.54 12.13
N GLU A 23 -8.93 -6.08 12.85
CA GLU A 23 -8.82 -7.41 13.46
C GLU A 23 -8.72 -8.53 12.43
N ARG A 24 -9.39 -8.39 11.27
CA ARG A 24 -9.56 -9.46 10.27
C ARG A 24 -8.67 -9.32 9.04
N ILE A 25 -8.11 -8.14 8.78
CA ILE A 25 -7.42 -7.84 7.51
C ILE A 25 -6.22 -8.77 7.24
N THR A 26 -5.46 -9.13 8.28
CA THR A 26 -4.26 -9.97 8.16
C THR A 26 -4.58 -11.33 7.55
N ASP A 27 -5.65 -11.96 8.03
CA ASP A 27 -6.10 -13.29 7.57
C ASP A 27 -6.44 -13.31 6.08
N THR A 28 -6.76 -12.15 5.50
CA THR A 28 -7.10 -12.04 4.07
C THR A 28 -5.87 -12.09 3.17
N PHE A 29 -4.73 -11.52 3.58
CA PHE A 29 -3.54 -11.41 2.72
C PHE A 29 -2.44 -12.42 3.04
N GLU A 30 -2.38 -12.95 4.26
CA GLU A 30 -1.34 -13.90 4.66
C GLU A 30 -1.28 -15.14 3.75
N PRO A 31 -2.41 -15.73 3.29
CA PRO A 31 -2.40 -16.85 2.34
C PRO A 31 -1.76 -16.51 0.98
N TYR A 32 -1.68 -15.22 0.63
CA TYR A 32 -1.07 -14.72 -0.61
C TYR A 32 0.39 -14.30 -0.42
N GLY A 33 0.98 -14.59 0.76
CA GLY A 33 2.34 -14.19 1.14
C GLY A 33 2.44 -12.71 1.50
N GLY A 34 1.31 -12.05 1.79
CA GLY A 34 1.27 -10.67 2.26
C GLY A 34 1.81 -10.53 3.69
N ARG A 35 2.46 -9.41 4.00
CA ARG A 35 2.84 -9.04 5.37
C ARG A 35 2.86 -7.53 5.56
N PHE A 36 2.49 -7.04 6.73
CA PHE A 36 2.64 -5.62 7.07
C PHE A 36 4.12 -5.22 7.14
N LEU A 37 4.43 -4.07 6.55
CA LEU A 37 5.67 -3.33 6.76
C LEU A 37 5.44 -2.07 7.59
N VAL A 38 4.30 -1.41 7.40
CA VAL A 38 3.85 -0.24 8.16
C VAL A 38 2.35 -0.35 8.40
N HIS A 39 1.89 -0.06 9.61
CA HIS A 39 0.47 -0.05 9.94
C HIS A 39 0.12 1.17 10.80
N ALA A 40 -0.21 2.30 10.15
CA ALA A 40 -0.65 3.54 10.80
C ALA A 40 0.29 4.02 11.93
N ALA A 41 1.60 3.76 11.79
CA ALA A 41 2.60 4.22 12.74
C ALA A 41 2.76 5.75 12.69
N GLN A 42 3.13 6.37 13.81
CA GLN A 42 3.41 7.80 13.88
C GLN A 42 4.54 8.16 12.89
N HIS A 43 4.24 9.02 11.91
CA HIS A 43 5.21 9.51 10.93
C HIS A 43 5.70 10.91 11.27
N GLU A 44 6.91 11.23 10.79
CA GLU A 44 7.48 12.57 10.83
C GLU A 44 7.48 13.14 9.40
N VAL A 45 6.78 14.25 9.19
CA VAL A 45 6.73 14.92 7.89
C VAL A 45 7.99 15.75 7.70
N LYS A 46 8.86 15.36 6.76
CA LYS A 46 10.08 16.11 6.44
C LYS A 46 9.82 17.24 5.43
N GLU A 47 8.91 17.02 4.49
CA GLU A 47 8.53 18.00 3.45
C GLU A 47 7.03 17.88 3.14
N GLY A 48 6.37 19.00 2.85
CA GLY A 48 4.95 19.05 2.49
C GLY A 48 4.00 18.84 3.68
N ALA A 49 2.86 18.21 3.40
CA ALA A 49 1.85 17.84 4.39
C ALA A 49 1.40 16.40 4.16
N TRP A 50 1.24 15.65 5.24
CA TRP A 50 0.75 14.27 5.22
C TRP A 50 -0.29 14.07 6.33
N PRO A 51 -1.55 14.46 6.10
CA PRO A 51 -2.63 14.18 7.05
C PRO A 51 -2.92 12.68 7.13
N GLY A 52 -3.44 12.21 8.26
CA GLY A 52 -3.85 10.81 8.42
C GLY A 52 -2.70 9.83 8.58
N HIS A 53 -2.81 8.66 7.97
CA HIS A 53 -1.99 7.49 8.24
C HIS A 53 -1.46 6.84 6.96
N VAL A 54 -0.34 6.13 7.09
CA VAL A 54 0.22 5.29 6.02
C VAL A 54 0.17 3.82 6.44
N VAL A 55 -0.25 2.96 5.52
CA VAL A 55 -0.18 1.49 5.65
C VAL A 55 0.59 0.94 4.45
N VAL A 56 1.50 0.01 4.71
CA VAL A 56 2.29 -0.66 3.67
C VAL A 56 2.23 -2.16 3.91
N ILE A 57 1.79 -2.92 2.90
CA ILE A 57 1.78 -4.38 2.89
C ILE A 57 2.68 -4.84 1.74
N SER A 58 3.62 -5.75 2.01
CA SER A 58 4.45 -6.36 0.96
C SER A 58 3.92 -7.71 0.53
N PHE A 59 4.01 -8.00 -0.76
CA PHE A 59 3.68 -9.27 -1.40
C PHE A 59 4.89 -9.80 -2.20
N PRO A 60 4.96 -11.11 -2.46
CA PRO A 60 6.05 -11.69 -3.26
C PRO A 60 6.03 -11.25 -4.73
N SER A 61 4.88 -10.83 -5.25
CA SER A 61 4.73 -10.34 -6.64
C SER A 61 3.48 -9.45 -6.80
N MET A 62 3.43 -8.72 -7.92
CA MET A 62 2.23 -7.93 -8.29
C MET A 62 0.99 -8.80 -8.50
N ASP A 63 1.17 -10.01 -9.04
CA ASP A 63 0.06 -10.93 -9.26
C ASP A 63 -0.50 -11.45 -7.94
N ALA A 64 0.35 -11.69 -6.93
CA ALA A 64 -0.10 -12.06 -5.60
C ALA A 64 -0.89 -10.91 -4.94
N ALA A 65 -0.40 -9.67 -5.04
CA ALA A 65 -1.10 -8.49 -4.53
C ALA A 65 -2.46 -8.29 -5.21
N ARG A 66 -2.54 -8.44 -6.53
CA ARG A 66 -3.80 -8.34 -7.29
C ARG A 66 -4.76 -9.46 -6.94
N THR A 67 -4.28 -10.69 -6.85
CA THR A 67 -5.12 -11.84 -6.52
C THR A 67 -5.69 -11.73 -5.10
N TRP A 68 -4.91 -11.20 -4.15
CA TRP A 68 -5.42 -10.84 -2.83
C TRP A 68 -6.48 -9.73 -2.92
N TRP A 69 -6.18 -8.63 -3.61
CA TRP A 69 -7.10 -7.51 -3.74
C TRP A 69 -8.44 -7.94 -4.35
N ASP A 70 -8.42 -8.77 -5.39
CA ASP A 70 -9.63 -9.26 -6.06
C ASP A 70 -10.28 -10.46 -5.35
N SER A 71 -9.71 -10.91 -4.23
CA SER A 71 -10.24 -12.07 -3.50
C SER A 71 -11.60 -11.76 -2.85
N PRO A 72 -12.55 -12.71 -2.82
CA PRO A 72 -13.82 -12.53 -2.12
C PRO A 72 -13.64 -12.14 -0.65
N ALA A 73 -12.68 -12.76 0.03
CA ALA A 73 -12.40 -12.50 1.45
C ALA A 73 -12.02 -11.03 1.71
N TYR A 74 -11.18 -10.43 0.87
CA TYR A 74 -10.83 -9.02 1.02
C TYR A 74 -11.94 -8.09 0.52
N GLN A 75 -12.58 -8.39 -0.61
CA GLN A 75 -13.65 -7.56 -1.17
C GLN A 75 -14.88 -7.47 -0.26
N GLU A 76 -15.19 -8.53 0.49
CA GLU A 76 -16.25 -8.51 1.50
C GLU A 76 -15.86 -7.69 2.75
N LEU A 77 -14.57 -7.67 3.11
CA LEU A 77 -14.07 -6.97 4.30
C LEU A 77 -13.81 -5.48 4.06
N ALA A 78 -13.28 -5.10 2.89
CA ALA A 78 -12.86 -3.74 2.55
C ALA A 78 -13.93 -2.65 2.79
N PRO A 79 -15.24 -2.89 2.56
CA PRO A 79 -16.30 -1.92 2.84
C PRO A 79 -16.38 -1.47 4.31
N LEU A 80 -15.96 -2.31 5.27
CA LEU A 80 -15.91 -1.94 6.69
C LEU A 80 -14.96 -0.77 6.95
N ARG A 81 -13.92 -0.60 6.11
CA ARG A 81 -12.99 0.53 6.15
C ARG A 81 -13.44 1.65 5.23
N SER A 82 -13.73 1.35 3.96
CA SER A 82 -13.90 2.38 2.92
C SER A 82 -15.15 3.25 3.10
N ARG A 83 -16.14 2.81 3.87
CA ARG A 83 -17.31 3.64 4.24
C ARG A 83 -16.99 4.74 5.25
N HIS A 84 -15.91 4.59 6.03
CA HIS A 84 -15.59 5.49 7.15
C HIS A 84 -14.26 6.22 7.00
N ILE A 85 -13.38 5.72 6.13
CA ILE A 85 -12.05 6.26 5.92
C ILE A 85 -11.85 6.52 4.42
N GLU A 86 -11.82 7.81 4.07
CA GLU A 86 -11.33 8.26 2.77
C GLU A 86 -9.84 7.97 2.66
N GLY A 87 -9.40 7.54 1.48
CA GLY A 87 -7.98 7.30 1.26
C GLY A 87 -7.66 6.76 -0.11
N ASP A 88 -6.41 6.95 -0.48
CA ASP A 88 -5.82 6.48 -1.73
C ASP A 88 -5.09 5.16 -1.47
N ILE A 89 -5.39 4.14 -2.26
CA ILE A 89 -4.71 2.84 -2.17
C ILE A 89 -4.17 2.47 -3.54
N ILE A 90 -2.88 2.16 -3.60
CA ILE A 90 -2.20 1.75 -4.83
C ILE A 90 -1.51 0.40 -4.64
N LEU A 91 -1.46 -0.38 -5.73
CA LEU A 91 -0.59 -1.54 -5.87
C LEU A 91 0.56 -1.16 -6.78
N VAL A 92 1.79 -1.29 -6.30
CA VAL A 92 2.98 -0.85 -7.03
C VAL A 92 4.07 -1.93 -7.03
N PRO A 93 4.72 -2.21 -8.17
CA PRO A 93 5.89 -3.06 -8.19
C PRO A 93 7.03 -2.46 -7.36
N GLY A 94 7.71 -3.29 -6.59
CA GLY A 94 8.99 -2.94 -5.99
C GLY A 94 10.14 -3.05 -6.99
N VAL A 95 11.32 -2.68 -6.52
CA VAL A 95 12.57 -2.83 -7.26
C VAL A 95 13.33 -4.09 -6.81
N PRO A 96 14.30 -4.58 -7.60
CA PRO A 96 15.26 -5.60 -7.17
C PRO A 96 16.10 -5.17 -5.94
N GLU A 97 16.71 -6.12 -5.24
CA GLU A 97 17.55 -5.84 -4.06
C GLU A 97 18.80 -5.02 -4.41
N ASP A 98 19.31 -5.19 -5.63
CA ASP A 98 20.49 -4.52 -6.20
C ASP A 98 20.13 -3.28 -7.03
N TYR A 99 18.92 -2.73 -6.86
CA TYR A 99 18.48 -1.55 -7.60
C TYR A 99 19.37 -0.32 -7.37
N ASP A 100 19.86 0.26 -8.47
CA ASP A 100 20.58 1.53 -8.49
C ASP A 100 19.71 2.64 -9.13
N ALA A 101 19.38 3.66 -8.35
CA ALA A 101 18.63 4.82 -8.83
C ALA A 101 19.37 5.58 -9.95
N ALA A 102 20.70 5.47 -10.04
CA ALA A 102 21.47 6.10 -11.10
C ALA A 102 21.10 5.54 -12.50
N ASP A 103 20.73 4.26 -12.59
CA ASP A 103 20.24 3.66 -13.85
C ASP A 103 18.93 4.31 -14.30
N THR A 104 17.98 4.48 -13.38
CA THR A 104 16.72 5.16 -13.67
C THR A 104 16.95 6.61 -14.07
N GLY A 105 17.85 7.32 -13.38
CA GLY A 105 18.23 8.69 -13.75
C GLY A 105 18.88 8.81 -15.13
N ARG A 106 19.73 7.84 -15.52
CA ARG A 106 20.30 7.78 -16.88
C ARG A 106 19.21 7.57 -17.93
N ALA A 107 18.36 6.57 -17.75
CA ALA A 107 17.27 6.27 -18.67
C ALA A 107 16.29 7.45 -18.83
N MET A 108 15.98 8.15 -17.72
CA MET A 108 15.14 9.34 -17.77
C MET A 108 15.77 10.45 -18.63
N ARG A 109 17.06 10.72 -18.46
CA ARG A 109 17.75 11.74 -19.28
C ARG A 109 17.77 11.39 -20.77
N GLU A 110 17.96 10.13 -21.10
CA GLU A 110 17.94 9.66 -22.49
C GLU A 110 16.56 9.80 -23.14
N SER A 111 15.49 9.77 -22.34
CA SER A 111 14.11 9.98 -22.80
C SER A 111 13.68 11.44 -22.96
N LEU A 112 14.50 12.40 -22.48
CA LEU A 112 14.18 13.81 -22.61
C LEU A 112 14.29 14.24 -24.09
N PRO A 113 13.34 15.04 -24.61
CA PRO A 113 13.47 15.58 -25.94
C PRO A 113 14.75 16.43 -26.03
N ALA A 114 15.45 16.34 -27.16
CA ALA A 114 16.52 17.28 -27.47
C ALA A 114 15.91 18.69 -27.49
N GLY A 115 16.40 19.55 -26.60
CA GLY A 115 15.96 20.94 -26.48
C GLY A 115 16.28 21.78 -27.71
#